data_AF-A0A924EQN7-F1
#
_entry.id   AF-A0A924EQN7-F1
#
_cell.length_a   1.000
_cell.length_b   1.000
_cell.length_c   1.000
_cell.angle_alpha   90.00
_cell.angle_beta   90.00
_cell.angle_gamma   90.00
#
_symmetry.space_group_name_H-M   'P 1'
#
loop_
_entity.id
_entity.type
_entity.pdbx_description
1 polymer ?
#
loop_
_entity_poly.entity_id
_entity_poly.type
_entity_poly.pdbx_seq_one_letter_code
_entity_poly.pdbx_strand_id
1 'polypeptide(L)'
;MIKKVILFVSVFIFSKALFSQSKSENIVYIVDNITVKDDPERGNDINNDDIDKVNIIKNKDSLKKYGFEKFDRAIFVYTKEFKNRSAENKKIPSTKQMEMKNGNVWYFNDQIYTGKFIDYYYSGRIQGEGFLKNGNLDGLRKTYFQNGKTSLERIYTTSIPNGLENEYFEDGSLKQKGNFINGKEEGIWENYFPNGNLHQQSNFKNGKMVAESKIFHSNGKIYRIEKIIEDKILPDQSFEEVDNQMSKAKKSAENGDEKLSLKMLTKIIETNPNYKDSYFSRGTMLLNQMKFDEAISDFDKAIEIEPYYDFALANRAFARIRKYELGGNRKLIDNSEITVLAGKKDAEIPENEKSKICSDLKMAIFLGDRNDMNYDALEKYCKKK
;
A
#
# COMPACT_ATOMS: atom_id res chain seq x y z
N MET A 1 -22.34 13.56 12.12
CA MET A 1 -21.13 14.15 11.52
C MET A 1 -20.37 13.01 10.86
N ILE A 2 -20.76 12.66 9.63
CA ILE A 2 -20.21 11.51 8.88
C ILE A 2 -19.65 12.11 7.59
N LYS A 3 -18.34 11.92 7.38
CA LYS A 3 -17.57 12.45 6.26
C LYS A 3 -18.13 11.91 4.94
N LYS A 4 -18.55 12.82 4.06
CA LYS A 4 -18.78 12.53 2.63
C LYS A 4 -17.40 12.33 1.99
N VAL A 5 -17.10 11.12 1.54
CA VAL A 5 -16.08 10.91 0.52
C VAL A 5 -16.81 11.05 -0.82
N ILE A 6 -16.41 12.07 -1.57
CA ILE A 6 -16.97 12.42 -2.88
C ILE A 6 -16.24 11.56 -3.90
N LEU A 7 -16.94 10.62 -4.52
CA LEU A 7 -16.50 9.95 -5.74
C LEU A 7 -16.41 11.02 -6.84
N PHE A 8 -15.21 11.49 -7.16
CA PHE A 8 -14.97 12.51 -8.18
C PHE A 8 -15.08 11.86 -9.57
N VAL A 9 -16.31 11.69 -10.06
CA VAL A 9 -16.57 11.63 -11.50
C VAL A 9 -16.86 13.07 -11.95
N SER A 10 -15.82 13.81 -12.31
CA SER A 10 -15.94 15.17 -12.84
C SER A 10 -16.49 15.15 -14.27
N VAL A 11 -17.81 15.03 -14.40
CA VAL A 11 -18.54 15.46 -15.59
C VAL A 11 -19.27 16.74 -15.22
N PHE A 12 -18.68 17.88 -15.59
CA PHE A 12 -19.33 19.20 -15.45
C PHE A 12 -20.53 19.27 -16.41
N ILE A 13 -21.74 19.20 -15.87
CA ILE A 13 -22.94 19.72 -16.54
C ILE A 13 -23.43 20.91 -15.70
N PHE A 14 -23.23 22.12 -16.23
CA PHE A 14 -23.82 23.32 -15.67
C PHE A 14 -25.34 23.26 -15.82
N SER A 15 -26.07 23.19 -14.71
CA SER A 15 -27.45 23.69 -14.65
C SER A 15 -27.65 24.42 -13.33
N LYS A 16 -27.82 25.75 -13.40
CA LYS A 16 -28.29 26.56 -12.29
C LYS A 16 -29.70 26.12 -11.93
N ALA A 17 -29.90 25.58 -10.73
CA ALA A 17 -31.23 25.48 -10.11
C ALA A 17 -31.11 25.60 -8.59
N LEU A 18 -32.07 26.34 -8.04
CA LEU A 18 -32.23 26.75 -6.65
C LEU A 18 -32.24 25.58 -5.65
N PHE A 19 -31.92 25.92 -4.40
CA PHE A 19 -32.05 25.08 -3.21
C PHE A 19 -33.45 24.45 -3.10
N SER A 20 -33.58 23.24 -3.63
CA SER A 20 -34.50 22.21 -3.16
C SER A 20 -33.64 21.20 -2.42
N GLN A 21 -34.05 20.79 -1.22
CA GLN A 21 -33.44 19.67 -0.52
C GLN A 21 -33.68 18.42 -1.37
N SER A 22 -32.77 18.14 -2.31
CA SER A 22 -32.92 17.07 -3.28
C SER A 22 -32.99 15.75 -2.53
N LYS A 23 -34.08 15.01 -2.69
CA LYS A 23 -34.17 13.61 -2.27
C LYS A 23 -32.88 12.90 -2.69
N SER A 24 -32.15 12.29 -1.75
CA SER A 24 -30.96 11.53 -2.10
C SER A 24 -31.41 10.34 -2.95
N GLU A 25 -31.08 10.35 -4.24
CA GLU A 25 -31.34 9.20 -5.11
C GLU A 25 -30.50 8.00 -4.66
N ASN A 26 -31.13 6.84 -4.56
CA ASN A 26 -30.42 5.58 -4.33
C ASN A 26 -29.92 5.04 -5.67
N ILE A 27 -28.60 5.00 -5.84
CA ILE A 27 -27.95 4.69 -7.11
C ILE A 27 -27.16 3.40 -6.96
N VAL A 28 -27.31 2.47 -7.90
CA VAL A 28 -26.42 1.32 -8.04
C VAL A 28 -25.46 1.54 -9.23
N TYR A 29 -24.19 1.26 -9.01
CA TYR A 29 -23.17 1.28 -10.06
C TYR A 29 -22.79 -0.14 -10.44
N ILE A 30 -22.67 -0.38 -11.74
CA ILE A 30 -22.29 -1.67 -12.31
C ILE A 30 -21.15 -1.43 -13.28
N VAL A 31 -19.99 -2.04 -13.05
CA VAL A 31 -18.82 -1.95 -13.92
C VAL A 31 -18.61 -3.30 -14.59
N ASP A 32 -18.67 -3.37 -15.92
CA ASP A 32 -18.44 -4.61 -16.69
C ASP A 32 -19.27 -5.82 -16.22
N ASN A 33 -20.51 -5.56 -15.77
CA ASN A 33 -21.46 -6.51 -15.17
C ASN A 33 -21.13 -6.95 -13.72
N ILE A 34 -20.27 -6.21 -13.02
CA ILE A 34 -19.98 -6.39 -11.60
C ILE A 34 -20.62 -5.22 -10.84
N THR A 35 -21.52 -5.54 -9.91
CA THR A 35 -22.12 -4.54 -9.03
C THR A 35 -21.08 -4.02 -8.04
N VAL A 36 -20.93 -2.70 -7.98
CA VAL A 36 -20.08 -2.01 -6.99
C VAL A 36 -20.82 -2.04 -5.65
N LYS A 37 -20.28 -2.76 -4.68
CA LYS A 37 -20.87 -2.90 -3.33
C LYS A 37 -20.19 -1.99 -2.31
N ASP A 38 -18.88 -1.82 -2.46
CA ASP A 38 -18.03 -1.05 -1.57
C ASP A 38 -17.27 0.00 -2.39
N ASP A 39 -16.85 1.07 -1.71
CA ASP A 39 -15.97 2.07 -2.32
C ASP A 39 -14.68 1.40 -2.83
N PRO A 40 -14.19 1.80 -4.02
CA PRO A 40 -12.95 1.24 -4.54
C PRO A 40 -11.80 1.49 -3.57
N GLU A 41 -10.98 0.47 -3.34
CA GLU A 41 -9.68 0.67 -2.73
C GLU A 41 -8.84 1.64 -3.57
N ARG A 42 -8.05 2.49 -2.91
CA ARG A 42 -7.17 3.46 -3.58
C ARG A 42 -6.30 2.76 -4.63
N GLY A 43 -6.35 3.23 -5.87
CA GLY A 43 -5.64 2.61 -6.99
C GLY A 43 -6.45 1.57 -7.77
N ASN A 44 -7.65 1.21 -7.29
CA ASN A 44 -8.69 0.51 -8.06
C ASN A 44 -9.80 1.48 -8.52
N ASP A 45 -9.54 2.78 -8.46
CA ASP A 45 -10.43 3.81 -8.99
C ASP A 45 -10.57 3.69 -10.52
N ILE A 46 -11.73 4.09 -11.02
CA ILE A 46 -12.01 4.15 -12.45
C ILE A 46 -11.83 5.58 -12.95
N ASN A 47 -11.03 5.77 -14.01
CA ASN A 47 -10.83 7.07 -14.62
C ASN A 47 -11.65 7.20 -15.91
N ASN A 48 -11.88 8.45 -16.36
CA ASN A 48 -12.58 8.70 -17.63
C ASN A 48 -11.90 8.00 -18.82
N ASP A 49 -10.58 7.84 -18.77
CA ASP A 49 -9.81 7.16 -19.83
C ASP A 49 -10.05 5.66 -19.88
N ASP A 50 -10.55 5.04 -18.82
CA ASP A 50 -10.88 3.61 -18.78
C ASP A 50 -12.27 3.33 -19.41
N ILE A 51 -13.13 4.34 -19.47
CA ILE A 51 -14.55 4.19 -19.84
C ILE A 51 -14.72 4.20 -21.37
N ASP A 52 -15.41 3.19 -21.89
CA ASP A 52 -15.89 3.15 -23.29
C ASP A 52 -17.31 3.71 -23.39
N LYS A 53 -18.20 3.28 -22.50
CA LYS A 53 -19.62 3.64 -22.56
C LYS A 53 -20.26 3.69 -21.18
N VAL A 54 -21.18 4.63 -20.98
CA VAL A 54 -22.05 4.70 -19.80
C VAL A 54 -23.52 4.60 -20.24
N ASN A 55 -24.29 3.73 -19.58
CA ASN A 55 -25.73 3.62 -19.75
C ASN A 55 -26.43 3.89 -18.41
N ILE A 56 -27.47 4.71 -18.44
CA ILE A 56 -28.24 5.07 -17.24
C ILE A 56 -29.65 4.52 -17.39
N ILE A 57 -30.08 3.71 -16.43
CA ILE A 57 -31.45 3.16 -16.35
C ILE A 57 -32.18 3.82 -15.19
N LYS A 58 -33.31 4.45 -15.49
CA LYS A 58 -34.21 5.10 -14.49
C LYS A 58 -35.61 4.48 -14.46
N ASN A 59 -36.02 3.82 -15.54
CA ASN A 59 -37.34 3.22 -15.65
C ASN A 59 -37.47 2.02 -14.69
N LYS A 60 -38.55 1.98 -13.90
CA LYS A 60 -38.75 0.96 -12.85
C LYS A 60 -38.91 -0.46 -13.40
N ASP A 61 -39.56 -0.65 -14.54
CA ASP A 61 -39.69 -1.98 -15.17
C ASP A 61 -38.34 -2.51 -15.63
N SER A 62 -37.52 -1.63 -16.19
CA SER A 62 -36.14 -1.95 -16.60
C SER A 62 -35.28 -2.28 -15.37
N LEU A 63 -35.35 -1.48 -14.30
CA LEU A 63 -34.64 -1.77 -13.05
C LEU A 63 -35.04 -3.11 -12.45
N LYS A 64 -36.33 -3.43 -12.43
CA LYS A 64 -36.86 -4.72 -11.96
C LYS A 64 -36.31 -5.88 -12.79
N LYS A 65 -36.20 -5.72 -14.11
CA LYS A 65 -35.61 -6.76 -15.00
C LYS A 65 -34.17 -7.10 -14.63
N TYR A 66 -33.41 -6.14 -14.11
CA TYR A 66 -32.03 -6.33 -13.66
C TYR A 66 -31.90 -6.64 -12.16
N GLY A 67 -33.02 -6.79 -11.42
CA GLY A 67 -32.99 -7.02 -9.96
C GLY A 67 -32.60 -5.80 -9.13
N PHE A 68 -32.79 -4.59 -9.69
CA PHE A 68 -32.45 -3.31 -9.07
C PHE A 68 -33.69 -2.49 -8.70
N GLU A 69 -34.84 -3.12 -8.46
CA GLU A 69 -36.11 -2.43 -8.19
C GLU A 69 -36.09 -1.50 -6.96
N LYS A 70 -35.17 -1.77 -6.02
CA LYS A 70 -34.95 -1.00 -4.79
C LYS A 70 -34.19 0.32 -5.05
N PHE A 71 -33.52 0.44 -6.19
CA PHE A 71 -32.76 1.63 -6.56
C PHE A 71 -33.61 2.60 -7.38
N ASP A 72 -33.27 3.88 -7.31
CA ASP A 72 -33.89 4.93 -8.13
C ASP A 72 -33.29 4.96 -9.55
N ARG A 73 -32.01 4.57 -9.66
CA ARG A 73 -31.33 4.43 -10.96
C ARG A 73 -30.19 3.41 -10.89
N ALA A 74 -29.88 2.82 -12.04
CA ALA A 74 -28.70 1.98 -12.24
C ALA A 74 -27.79 2.63 -13.29
N ILE A 75 -26.50 2.75 -12.97
CA ILE A 75 -25.48 3.27 -13.87
C ILE A 75 -24.57 2.12 -14.26
N PHE A 76 -24.65 1.71 -15.52
CA PHE A 76 -23.74 0.75 -16.12
C PHE A 76 -22.59 1.47 -16.76
N VAL A 77 -21.38 1.14 -16.34
CA VAL A 77 -20.13 1.62 -16.91
C VAL A 77 -19.45 0.44 -17.58
N TYR A 78 -19.14 0.59 -18.86
CA TYR A 78 -18.42 -0.40 -19.64
C TYR A 78 -17.03 0.15 -19.95
N THR A 79 -16.02 -0.62 -19.60
CA THR A 79 -14.62 -0.25 -19.81
C THR A 79 -14.17 -0.58 -21.23
N LYS A 80 -13.13 0.10 -21.69
CA LYS A 80 -12.44 -0.20 -22.96
C LYS A 80 -11.84 -1.62 -22.92
N GLU A 81 -11.32 -2.02 -21.77
CA GLU A 81 -10.80 -3.38 -21.54
C GLU A 81 -11.89 -4.44 -21.74
N PHE A 82 -13.08 -4.21 -21.17
CA PHE A 82 -14.21 -5.13 -21.35
C PHE A 82 -14.67 -5.22 -22.81
N LYS A 83 -14.73 -4.10 -23.53
CA LYS A 83 -15.05 -4.12 -24.97
C LYS A 83 -14.10 -5.02 -25.74
N ASN A 84 -12.80 -4.87 -25.51
CA ASN A 84 -11.73 -5.59 -26.22
C ASN A 84 -11.56 -7.06 -25.77
N ARG A 85 -12.13 -7.43 -24.62
CA ARG A 85 -12.07 -8.80 -24.09
C ARG A 85 -12.69 -9.83 -25.05
N SER A 86 -12.04 -10.98 -25.18
CA SER A 86 -12.50 -12.09 -26.02
C SER A 86 -13.89 -12.59 -25.61
N ALA A 87 -14.64 -13.15 -26.56
CA ALA A 87 -15.96 -13.74 -26.30
C ALA A 87 -15.90 -14.91 -25.30
N GLU A 88 -14.78 -15.63 -25.26
CA GLU A 88 -14.54 -16.70 -24.28
C GLU A 88 -14.34 -16.14 -22.87
N ASN A 89 -13.44 -15.15 -22.70
CA ASN A 89 -13.17 -14.56 -21.39
C ASN A 89 -14.37 -13.81 -20.82
N LYS A 90 -15.27 -13.28 -21.66
CA LYS A 90 -16.55 -12.68 -21.24
C LYS A 90 -17.54 -13.68 -20.64
N LYS A 91 -17.40 -14.99 -20.94
CA LYS A 91 -18.25 -16.05 -20.38
C LYS A 91 -17.74 -16.57 -19.03
N ILE A 92 -16.47 -16.32 -18.71
CA ILE A 92 -15.87 -16.77 -17.45
C ILE A 92 -16.35 -15.83 -16.33
N PRO A 93 -17.01 -16.34 -15.28
CA PRO A 93 -17.52 -15.51 -14.20
C PRO A 93 -16.40 -14.95 -13.31
N SER A 94 -16.67 -13.85 -12.63
CA SER A 94 -15.85 -13.34 -11.53
C SER A 94 -16.39 -13.81 -10.18
N THR A 95 -15.51 -14.00 -9.19
CA THR A 95 -15.93 -14.25 -7.80
C THR A 95 -16.75 -13.09 -7.22
N LYS A 96 -16.58 -11.87 -7.74
CA LYS A 96 -17.39 -10.69 -7.36
C LYS A 96 -18.87 -10.82 -7.76
N GLN A 97 -19.19 -11.76 -8.64
CA GLN A 97 -20.57 -12.12 -9.05
C GLN A 97 -21.08 -13.39 -8.33
N MET A 98 -20.25 -14.02 -7.51
CA MET A 98 -20.55 -15.25 -6.79
C MET A 98 -20.89 -14.95 -5.33
N GLU A 99 -21.45 -15.95 -4.66
CA GLU A 99 -21.73 -15.93 -3.22
C GLU A 99 -20.87 -16.95 -2.49
N MET A 100 -20.21 -16.54 -1.42
CA MET A 100 -19.48 -17.46 -0.54
C MET A 100 -20.40 -17.90 0.59
N LYS A 101 -20.67 -19.22 0.68
CA LYS A 101 -21.49 -19.84 1.74
C LYS A 101 -20.61 -20.78 2.57
N ASN A 102 -20.95 -20.95 3.85
CA ASN A 102 -20.22 -21.79 4.81
C ASN A 102 -18.73 -21.44 4.97
N GLY A 103 -18.36 -20.17 4.69
CA GLY A 103 -17.03 -19.63 4.92
C GLY A 103 -15.99 -19.90 3.82
N ASN A 104 -16.20 -20.87 2.93
CA ASN A 104 -15.20 -21.21 1.90
C ASN A 104 -15.75 -21.81 0.59
N VAL A 105 -17.07 -21.98 0.45
CA VAL A 105 -17.67 -22.60 -0.75
C VAL A 105 -18.32 -21.54 -1.62
N TRP A 106 -17.83 -21.40 -2.84
CA TRP A 106 -18.35 -20.48 -3.84
C TRP A 106 -19.54 -21.05 -4.61
N TYR A 107 -20.61 -20.26 -4.67
CA TYR A 107 -21.83 -20.52 -5.43
C TYR A 107 -21.99 -19.51 -6.55
N PHE A 108 -22.38 -19.97 -7.72
CA PHE A 108 -22.76 -19.13 -8.85
C PHE A 108 -24.16 -19.54 -9.30
N ASN A 109 -25.10 -18.59 -9.31
CA ASN A 109 -26.53 -18.85 -9.56
C ASN A 109 -27.09 -19.96 -8.65
N ASP A 110 -26.83 -19.87 -7.35
CA ASP A 110 -27.26 -20.82 -6.31
C ASP A 110 -26.74 -22.26 -6.46
N GLN A 111 -25.79 -22.51 -7.36
CA GLN A 111 -25.15 -23.81 -7.53
C GLN A 111 -23.67 -23.75 -7.12
N ILE A 112 -23.18 -24.83 -6.53
CA ILE A 112 -21.74 -24.97 -6.21
C ILE A 112 -20.95 -24.88 -7.52
N TYR A 113 -20.04 -23.92 -7.60
CA TYR A 113 -19.34 -23.64 -8.85
C TYR A 113 -18.11 -24.54 -9.04
N THR A 114 -17.97 -25.12 -10.23
CA THR A 114 -16.73 -25.78 -10.68
C THR A 114 -16.33 -25.21 -12.03
N GLY A 115 -15.13 -24.64 -12.12
CA GLY A 115 -14.64 -24.04 -13.35
C GLY A 115 -13.61 -22.94 -13.11
N LYS A 116 -13.13 -22.35 -14.20
CA LYS A 116 -12.27 -21.17 -14.17
C LYS A 116 -13.05 -19.95 -13.67
N PHE A 117 -12.37 -19.01 -13.04
CA PHE A 117 -12.90 -17.69 -12.76
C PHE A 117 -11.84 -16.63 -13.06
N ILE A 118 -12.30 -15.41 -13.38
CA ILE A 118 -11.42 -14.25 -13.58
C ILE A 118 -12.04 -13.06 -12.85
N ASP A 119 -11.26 -12.46 -11.96
CA ASP A 119 -11.59 -11.22 -11.27
C ASP A 119 -10.96 -10.04 -11.99
N TYR A 120 -11.65 -8.92 -11.94
CA TYR A 120 -11.26 -7.71 -12.64
C TYR A 120 -11.22 -6.53 -11.68
N TYR A 121 -10.25 -5.64 -11.91
CA TYR A 121 -10.27 -4.28 -11.41
C TYR A 121 -11.44 -3.50 -12.02
N TYR A 122 -11.83 -2.38 -11.41
CA TYR A 122 -12.86 -1.52 -12.00
C TYR A 122 -12.38 -0.80 -13.28
N SER A 123 -11.07 -0.79 -13.53
CA SER A 123 -10.50 -0.44 -14.85
C SER A 123 -10.80 -1.48 -15.94
N GLY A 124 -11.36 -2.64 -15.58
CA GLY A 124 -11.65 -3.76 -16.49
C GLY A 124 -10.46 -4.68 -16.76
N ARG A 125 -9.26 -4.32 -16.26
CA ARG A 125 -8.05 -5.15 -16.30
C ARG A 125 -8.18 -6.36 -15.37
N ILE A 126 -7.47 -7.43 -15.69
CA ILE A 126 -7.48 -8.65 -14.89
C ILE A 126 -6.80 -8.37 -13.55
N GLN A 127 -7.50 -8.66 -12.46
CA GLN A 127 -6.99 -8.60 -11.08
C GLN A 127 -6.47 -9.97 -10.64
N GLY A 128 -7.08 -11.05 -11.12
CA GLY A 128 -6.59 -12.39 -10.86
C GLY A 128 -7.45 -13.46 -11.51
N GLU A 129 -6.89 -14.64 -11.68
CA GLU A 129 -7.59 -15.82 -12.22
C GLU A 129 -7.26 -17.10 -11.44
N GLY A 130 -8.11 -18.11 -11.56
CA GLY A 130 -7.91 -19.38 -10.88
C GLY A 130 -8.97 -20.42 -11.27
N PHE A 131 -8.98 -21.53 -10.56
CA PHE A 131 -9.94 -22.61 -10.75
C PHE A 131 -10.63 -22.95 -9.43
N LEU A 132 -11.96 -23.06 -9.48
CA LEU A 132 -12.78 -23.55 -8.38
C LEU A 132 -13.19 -24.99 -8.66
N LYS A 133 -13.02 -25.88 -7.69
CA LYS A 133 -13.47 -27.27 -7.71
C LYS A 133 -14.42 -27.49 -6.54
N ASN A 134 -15.68 -27.83 -6.84
CA ASN A 134 -16.74 -27.94 -5.83
C ASN A 134 -16.81 -26.69 -4.93
N GLY A 135 -16.71 -25.51 -5.54
CA GLY A 135 -16.73 -24.21 -4.86
C GLY A 135 -15.46 -23.85 -4.10
N ASN A 136 -14.41 -24.68 -4.13
CA ASN A 136 -13.15 -24.41 -3.42
C ASN A 136 -12.03 -24.06 -4.39
N LEU A 137 -11.15 -23.12 -4.03
CA LEU A 137 -9.99 -22.75 -4.85
C LEU A 137 -9.01 -23.93 -4.90
N ASP A 138 -8.71 -24.43 -6.09
CA ASP A 138 -7.93 -25.65 -6.28
C ASP A 138 -6.94 -25.48 -7.42
N GLY A 139 -5.66 -25.71 -7.14
CA GLY A 139 -4.56 -25.47 -8.06
C GLY A 139 -3.98 -24.05 -7.99
N LEU A 140 -3.42 -23.58 -9.12
CA LEU A 140 -2.70 -22.31 -9.20
C LEU A 140 -3.66 -21.11 -9.23
N ARG A 141 -3.49 -20.21 -8.27
CA ARG A 141 -4.07 -18.87 -8.27
C ARG A 141 -3.01 -17.87 -8.73
N LYS A 142 -3.37 -17.04 -9.71
CA LYS A 142 -2.58 -15.87 -10.10
C LYS A 142 -3.34 -14.59 -9.79
N THR A 143 -2.64 -13.58 -9.28
CA THR A 143 -3.13 -12.20 -9.20
C THR A 143 -2.15 -11.26 -9.87
N TYR A 144 -2.63 -10.10 -10.28
CA TYR A 144 -1.90 -9.16 -11.10
C TYR A 144 -2.04 -7.75 -10.55
N PHE A 145 -1.01 -6.92 -10.68
CA PHE A 145 -1.09 -5.48 -10.48
C PHE A 145 -1.90 -4.80 -11.59
N GLN A 146 -2.31 -3.54 -11.38
CA GLN A 146 -3.03 -2.73 -12.38
C GLN A 146 -2.24 -2.54 -13.69
N ASN A 147 -0.92 -2.69 -13.67
CA ASN A 147 -0.07 -2.64 -14.86
C ASN A 147 -0.01 -3.98 -15.63
N GLY A 148 -0.72 -5.01 -15.16
CA GLY A 148 -0.81 -6.34 -15.77
C GLY A 148 0.32 -7.31 -15.38
N LYS A 149 1.33 -6.88 -14.62
CA LYS A 149 2.37 -7.77 -14.11
C LYS A 149 1.83 -8.63 -12.98
N THR A 150 2.30 -9.86 -12.88
CA THR A 150 1.93 -10.78 -11.80
C THR A 150 2.32 -10.21 -10.44
N SER A 151 1.41 -10.23 -9.46
CA SER A 151 1.66 -9.84 -8.08
C SER A 151 1.81 -11.04 -7.14
N LEU A 152 1.10 -12.13 -7.42
CA LEU A 152 1.14 -13.36 -6.63
C LEU A 152 0.85 -14.56 -7.51
N GLU A 153 1.62 -15.63 -7.30
CA GLU A 153 1.33 -17.00 -7.73
C GLU A 153 1.31 -17.89 -6.50
N ARG A 154 0.23 -18.64 -6.27
CA ARG A 154 0.11 -19.52 -5.10
C ARG A 154 -0.69 -20.77 -5.44
N ILE A 155 -0.21 -21.92 -4.98
CA ILE A 155 -0.93 -23.19 -5.10
C ILE A 155 -1.88 -23.39 -3.92
N TYR A 156 -3.11 -23.78 -4.23
CA TYR A 156 -4.15 -24.11 -3.27
C TYR A 156 -4.60 -25.56 -3.43
N THR A 157 -5.02 -26.18 -2.33
CA THR A 157 -5.76 -27.44 -2.31
C THR A 157 -7.00 -27.22 -1.44
N THR A 158 -8.19 -27.35 -2.02
CA THR A 158 -9.46 -27.12 -1.30
C THR A 158 -9.49 -25.80 -0.52
N SER A 159 -9.16 -24.69 -1.19
CA SER A 159 -9.08 -23.32 -0.64
C SER A 159 -7.98 -23.08 0.40
N ILE A 160 -7.13 -24.06 0.68
CA ILE A 160 -6.03 -23.95 1.64
C ILE A 160 -4.70 -23.82 0.87
N PRO A 161 -3.83 -22.83 1.15
CA PRO A 161 -2.50 -22.75 0.56
C PRO A 161 -1.72 -24.06 0.77
N ASN A 162 -1.25 -24.68 -0.31
CA ASN A 162 -0.61 -26.00 -0.24
C ASN A 162 0.30 -26.21 -1.45
N GLY A 163 1.56 -25.81 -1.31
CA GLY A 163 2.55 -25.77 -2.38
C GLY A 163 3.26 -24.42 -2.44
N LEU A 164 3.89 -24.17 -3.60
CA LEU A 164 4.73 -23.00 -3.81
C LEU A 164 3.92 -21.69 -3.81
N GLU A 165 4.55 -20.65 -3.27
CA GLU A 165 4.14 -19.26 -3.37
C GLU A 165 5.30 -18.42 -3.92
N ASN A 166 4.97 -17.51 -4.84
CA ASN A 166 5.81 -16.39 -5.23
C ASN A 166 5.00 -15.09 -5.16
N GLU A 167 5.53 -14.08 -4.50
CA GLU A 167 5.03 -12.70 -4.54
C GLU A 167 6.03 -11.81 -5.27
N TYR A 168 5.55 -10.78 -5.95
CA TYR A 168 6.36 -9.89 -6.78
C TYR A 168 6.13 -8.43 -6.39
N PHE A 169 7.13 -7.59 -6.63
CA PHE A 169 6.97 -6.14 -6.62
C PHE A 169 6.22 -5.67 -7.88
N GLU A 170 5.72 -4.44 -7.87
CA GLU A 170 4.94 -3.88 -8.99
C GLU A 170 5.74 -3.78 -10.30
N ASP A 171 7.07 -3.76 -10.23
CA ASP A 171 7.95 -3.80 -11.40
C ASP A 171 8.18 -5.22 -11.95
N GLY A 172 7.64 -6.25 -11.28
CA GLY A 172 7.76 -7.67 -11.63
C GLY A 172 8.99 -8.37 -11.05
N SER A 173 9.83 -7.68 -10.27
CA SER A 173 10.91 -8.32 -9.53
C SER A 173 10.36 -9.22 -8.41
N LEU A 174 11.05 -10.31 -8.09
CA LEU A 174 10.61 -11.23 -7.04
C LEU A 174 10.72 -10.55 -5.68
N LYS A 175 9.65 -10.60 -4.89
CA LYS A 175 9.57 -10.01 -3.55
C LYS A 175 9.67 -11.07 -2.46
N GLN A 176 8.99 -12.19 -2.65
CA GLN A 176 8.91 -13.27 -1.67
C GLN A 176 8.76 -14.60 -2.38
N LYS A 177 9.37 -15.66 -1.83
CA LYS A 177 9.01 -17.02 -2.22
C LYS A 177 9.09 -17.99 -1.03
N GLY A 178 8.27 -19.02 -1.09
CA GLY A 178 8.20 -20.04 -0.06
C GLY A 178 7.26 -21.18 -0.43
N ASN A 179 7.00 -22.05 0.55
CA ASN A 179 6.10 -23.18 0.40
C ASN A 179 5.16 -23.30 1.59
N PHE A 180 3.91 -23.69 1.32
CA PHE A 180 2.92 -24.07 2.32
C PHE A 180 2.67 -25.57 2.32
N ILE A 181 2.41 -26.13 3.50
CA ILE A 181 1.78 -27.42 3.69
C ILE A 181 0.53 -27.22 4.54
N ASN A 182 -0.64 -27.54 3.99
CA ASN A 182 -1.94 -27.40 4.67
C ASN A 182 -2.14 -26.02 5.34
N GLY A 183 -1.82 -24.96 4.61
CA GLY A 183 -2.03 -23.58 5.03
C GLY A 183 -0.96 -23.02 5.95
N LYS A 184 0.12 -23.77 6.18
CA LYS A 184 1.22 -23.38 7.08
C LYS A 184 2.54 -23.34 6.35
N GLU A 185 3.34 -22.32 6.64
CA GLU A 185 4.68 -22.13 6.09
C GLU A 185 5.57 -23.34 6.43
N GLU A 186 6.28 -23.83 5.42
CA GLU A 186 7.18 -24.96 5.54
C GLU A 186 8.45 -24.72 4.71
N GLY A 187 9.60 -25.00 5.32
CA GLY A 187 10.91 -24.89 4.68
C GLY A 187 11.43 -23.46 4.63
N ILE A 188 12.33 -23.20 3.67
CA ILE A 188 12.99 -21.90 3.53
C ILE A 188 12.03 -20.92 2.87
N TRP A 189 11.86 -19.78 3.53
CA TRP A 189 11.17 -18.60 3.04
C TRP A 189 12.19 -17.50 2.79
N GLU A 190 12.07 -16.85 1.63
CA GLU A 190 13.02 -15.83 1.19
C GLU A 190 12.26 -14.57 0.79
N ASN A 191 12.66 -13.45 1.38
CA ASN A 191 12.24 -12.11 1.01
C ASN A 191 13.39 -11.40 0.31
N TYR A 192 13.06 -10.56 -0.66
CA TYR A 192 14.03 -9.91 -1.54
C TYR A 192 13.81 -8.39 -1.54
N PHE A 193 14.90 -7.67 -1.72
CA PHE A 193 14.85 -6.27 -2.14
C PHE A 193 14.53 -6.16 -3.63
N PRO A 194 14.06 -5.00 -4.11
CA PRO A 194 13.80 -4.79 -5.54
C PRO A 194 15.00 -4.98 -6.48
N ASN A 195 16.24 -4.84 -5.97
CA ASN A 195 17.43 -5.16 -6.76
C ASN A 195 17.71 -6.67 -6.89
N GLY A 196 16.86 -7.53 -6.31
CA GLY A 196 17.00 -8.98 -6.34
C GLY A 196 17.93 -9.57 -5.27
N ASN A 197 18.56 -8.73 -4.44
CA ASN A 197 19.32 -9.23 -3.29
C ASN A 197 18.36 -9.73 -2.20
N LEU A 198 18.79 -10.75 -1.46
CA LEU A 198 18.04 -11.22 -0.29
C LEU A 198 17.90 -10.06 0.70
N HIS A 199 16.70 -9.89 1.22
CA HIS A 199 16.37 -9.05 2.38
C HIS A 199 16.32 -9.90 3.64
N GLN A 200 15.66 -11.07 3.55
CA GLN A 200 15.53 -11.98 4.68
C GLN A 200 15.45 -13.42 4.20
N GLN A 201 16.05 -14.34 4.94
CA GLN A 201 15.87 -15.77 4.77
C GLN A 201 15.57 -16.40 6.13
N SER A 202 14.46 -17.13 6.22
CA SER A 202 14.00 -17.78 7.45
C SER A 202 13.53 -19.20 7.16
N ASN A 203 13.73 -20.12 8.09
CA ASN A 203 13.24 -21.50 7.97
C ASN A 203 11.95 -21.66 8.78
N PHE A 204 10.96 -22.36 8.23
CA PHE A 204 9.67 -22.58 8.88
C PHE A 204 9.35 -24.07 8.99
N LYS A 205 8.70 -24.45 10.09
CA LYS A 205 8.13 -25.77 10.30
C LYS A 205 6.73 -25.62 10.85
N ASN A 206 5.73 -26.14 10.14
CA ASN A 206 4.33 -26.12 10.58
C ASN A 206 3.87 -24.68 10.97
N GLY A 207 4.26 -23.68 10.18
CA GLY A 207 3.90 -22.27 10.37
C GLY A 207 4.69 -21.54 11.46
N LYS A 208 5.68 -22.19 12.07
CA LYS A 208 6.56 -21.58 13.06
C LYS A 208 7.97 -21.42 12.52
N MET A 209 8.55 -20.24 12.72
CA MET A 209 9.94 -20.01 12.37
C MET A 209 10.84 -20.88 13.25
N VAL A 210 11.86 -21.52 12.68
CA VAL A 210 12.80 -22.42 13.34
C VAL A 210 14.24 -22.12 12.95
N ALA A 211 15.18 -22.53 13.80
CA ALA A 211 16.62 -22.34 13.61
C ALA A 211 17.06 -20.87 13.61
N GLU A 212 17.43 -20.31 12.47
CA GLU A 212 17.93 -18.94 12.34
C GLU A 212 17.22 -18.19 11.21
N SER A 213 17.08 -16.88 11.43
CA SER A 213 16.60 -15.90 10.46
C SER A 213 17.75 -14.96 10.13
N LYS A 214 18.13 -14.90 8.85
CA LYS A 214 19.20 -14.03 8.36
C LYS A 214 18.58 -12.82 7.70
N ILE A 215 18.93 -11.64 8.17
CA ILE A 215 18.51 -10.36 7.61
C ILE A 215 19.72 -9.74 6.94
N PHE A 216 19.53 -9.18 5.76
CA PHE A 216 20.58 -8.65 4.91
C PHE A 216 20.33 -7.18 4.61
N HIS A 217 21.42 -6.45 4.38
CA HIS A 217 21.37 -5.17 3.71
C HIS A 217 21.11 -5.37 2.21
N SER A 218 20.61 -4.33 1.55
CA SER A 218 20.38 -4.36 0.11
C SER A 218 21.64 -4.48 -0.75
N ASN A 219 22.82 -4.34 -0.17
CA ASN A 219 24.10 -4.68 -0.81
C ASN A 219 24.49 -6.17 -0.67
N GLY A 220 23.64 -7.00 -0.07
CA GLY A 220 23.83 -8.44 0.13
C GLY A 220 24.65 -8.84 1.37
N LYS A 221 25.18 -7.87 2.14
CA LYS A 221 25.87 -8.17 3.40
C LYS A 221 24.86 -8.54 4.50
N ILE A 222 25.22 -9.49 5.36
CA ILE A 222 24.41 -9.83 6.53
C ILE A 222 24.33 -8.60 7.44
N TYR A 223 23.10 -8.19 7.76
CA TYR A 223 22.80 -7.15 8.73
C TYR A 223 22.66 -7.75 10.14
N ARG A 224 21.88 -8.82 10.29
CA ARG A 224 21.53 -9.41 11.59
C ARG A 224 21.25 -10.90 11.45
N ILE A 225 21.61 -11.70 12.45
CA ILE A 225 21.21 -13.11 12.56
C ILE A 225 20.40 -13.29 13.84
N GLU A 226 19.15 -13.68 13.68
CA GLU A 226 18.25 -13.91 14.80
C GLU A 226 18.04 -15.41 15.01
N LYS A 227 18.26 -15.89 16.24
CA LYS A 227 18.09 -17.30 16.58
C LYS A 227 16.70 -17.54 17.14
N ILE A 228 16.06 -18.63 16.73
CA ILE A 228 14.75 -19.03 17.26
C ILE A 228 14.93 -20.20 18.22
N ILE A 229 14.59 -19.97 19.50
CA ILE A 229 14.59 -20.99 20.56
C ILE A 229 13.23 -20.98 21.23
N GLU A 230 12.56 -22.13 21.29
CA GLU A 230 11.23 -22.28 21.93
C GLU A 230 10.21 -21.23 21.44
N ASP A 231 10.12 -21.04 20.12
CA ASP A 231 9.26 -20.05 19.46
C ASP A 231 9.56 -18.58 19.81
N LYS A 232 10.70 -18.29 20.45
CA LYS A 232 11.17 -16.94 20.76
C LYS A 232 12.36 -16.57 19.89
N ILE A 233 12.29 -15.38 19.32
CA ILE A 233 13.41 -14.76 18.63
C ILE A 233 14.35 -14.22 19.71
N LEU A 234 15.54 -14.78 19.81
CA LEU A 234 16.60 -14.23 20.64
C LEU A 234 17.24 -13.05 19.89
N PRO A 235 17.43 -11.90 20.57
CA PRO A 235 18.15 -10.77 20.00
C PRO A 235 19.53 -11.21 19.50
N ASP A 236 19.97 -10.61 18.41
CA ASP A 236 21.36 -10.71 18.01
C ASP A 236 22.19 -10.00 19.09
N GLN A 237 23.00 -10.77 19.83
CA GLN A 237 23.80 -10.24 20.94
C GLN A 237 24.75 -9.11 20.50
N SER A 238 25.13 -9.07 19.22
CA SER A 238 25.95 -7.97 18.68
C SER A 238 25.19 -6.65 18.58
N PHE A 239 23.84 -6.70 18.57
CA PHE A 239 22.96 -5.53 18.51
C PHE A 239 22.26 -5.21 19.84
N GLU A 240 22.30 -6.10 20.83
CA GLU A 240 21.57 -5.94 22.09
C GLU A 240 21.87 -4.60 22.79
N GLU A 241 23.14 -4.21 22.86
CA GLU A 241 23.53 -2.95 23.51
C GLU A 241 23.00 -1.73 22.75
N VAL A 242 23.12 -1.71 21.41
CA VAL A 242 22.61 -0.58 20.61
C VAL A 242 21.08 -0.53 20.65
N ASP A 243 20.39 -1.67 20.58
CA ASP A 243 18.93 -1.75 20.66
C ASP A 243 18.42 -1.25 22.03
N ASN A 244 19.12 -1.58 23.12
CA ASN A 244 18.82 -1.06 24.46
C ASN A 244 19.05 0.45 24.56
N GLN A 245 20.15 0.95 24.02
CA GLN A 245 20.44 2.39 23.98
C GLN A 245 19.39 3.16 23.17
N MET A 246 18.98 2.63 22.02
CA MET A 246 17.92 3.17 21.18
C MET A 246 16.57 3.19 21.91
N SER A 247 16.24 2.11 22.61
CA SER A 247 15.01 2.02 23.42
C SER A 247 14.97 3.09 24.52
N LYS A 248 16.09 3.33 25.19
CA LYS A 248 16.20 4.40 26.20
C LYS A 248 16.07 5.79 25.57
N ALA A 249 16.69 6.02 24.42
CA ALA A 249 16.60 7.29 23.69
C ALA A 249 15.14 7.57 23.26
N LYS A 250 14.45 6.57 22.72
CA LYS A 250 13.02 6.65 22.38
C LYS A 250 12.16 6.99 23.59
N LYS A 251 12.33 6.25 24.70
CA LYS A 251 11.58 6.51 25.95
C LYS A 251 11.83 7.91 26.51
N SER A 252 13.05 8.42 26.39
CA SER A 252 13.36 9.81 26.76
C SER A 252 12.56 10.82 25.95
N ALA A 253 12.42 10.62 24.63
CA ALA A 253 11.62 11.49 23.77
C ALA A 253 10.12 11.38 24.09
N GLU A 254 9.61 10.16 24.33
CA GLU A 254 8.21 9.94 24.76
C GLU A 254 7.87 10.63 26.09
N ASN A 255 8.85 10.74 26.99
CA ASN A 255 8.72 11.47 28.24
C ASN A 255 8.88 13.00 28.10
N GLY A 256 9.07 13.51 26.88
CA GLY A 256 9.27 14.93 26.59
C GLY A 256 10.71 15.45 26.81
N ASP A 257 11.65 14.61 27.22
CA ASP A 257 13.07 14.99 27.33
C ASP A 257 13.79 14.78 25.98
N GLU A 258 13.42 15.62 25.02
CA GLU A 258 13.99 15.61 23.66
C GLU A 258 15.49 15.91 23.65
N LYS A 259 15.96 16.79 24.54
CA LYS A 259 17.37 17.18 24.60
C LYS A 259 18.24 16.01 25.02
N LEU A 260 17.82 15.27 26.04
CA LEU A 260 18.51 14.04 26.45
C LEU A 260 18.46 13.01 25.33
N SER A 261 17.29 12.79 24.72
CA SER A 261 17.14 11.84 23.63
C SER A 261 18.05 12.14 22.44
N LEU A 262 18.14 13.39 21.97
CA LEU A 262 19.07 13.80 20.91
C LEU A 262 20.54 13.56 21.28
N LYS A 263 20.91 13.81 22.54
CA LYS A 263 22.27 13.53 23.05
C LYS A 263 22.56 12.03 23.02
N MET A 264 21.59 11.20 23.42
CA MET A 264 21.71 9.75 23.38
C MET A 264 21.88 9.24 21.94
N LEU A 265 21.02 9.69 21.01
CA LEU A 265 21.12 9.32 19.60
C LEU A 265 22.46 9.73 18.97
N THR A 266 22.96 10.92 19.31
CA THR A 266 24.28 11.37 18.84
C THR A 266 25.40 10.44 19.34
N LYS A 267 25.37 10.06 20.62
CA LYS A 267 26.32 9.10 21.18
C LYS A 267 26.23 7.73 20.51
N ILE A 268 25.02 7.25 20.20
CA ILE A 268 24.83 5.97 19.52
C ILE A 268 25.43 6.02 18.10
N ILE A 269 25.23 7.12 17.38
CA ILE A 269 25.80 7.32 16.03
C ILE A 269 27.33 7.34 16.08
N GLU A 270 27.92 8.00 17.07
CA GLU A 270 29.38 8.04 17.25
C GLU A 270 29.98 6.64 17.50
N THR A 271 29.28 5.77 18.23
CA THR A 271 29.75 4.41 18.54
C THR A 271 29.34 3.37 17.50
N ASN A 272 28.24 3.59 16.77
CA ASN A 272 27.66 2.67 15.80
C ASN A 272 27.32 3.42 14.48
N PRO A 273 28.32 3.91 13.73
CA PRO A 273 28.10 4.81 12.60
C PRO A 273 27.38 4.18 11.40
N ASN A 274 27.22 2.85 11.38
CA ASN A 274 26.52 2.10 10.33
C ASN A 274 25.10 1.66 10.76
N TYR A 275 24.59 2.12 11.91
CA TYR A 275 23.26 1.78 12.39
C TYR A 275 22.23 2.80 11.90
N LYS A 276 21.61 2.49 10.75
CA LYS A 276 20.66 3.37 10.03
C LYS A 276 19.53 3.92 10.90
N ASP A 277 19.01 3.12 11.83
CA ASP A 277 17.83 3.49 12.64
C ASP A 277 18.13 4.63 13.61
N SER A 278 19.40 4.81 14.02
CA SER A 278 19.81 5.95 14.85
C SER A 278 19.76 7.27 14.08
N TYR A 279 20.24 7.28 12.83
CA TYR A 279 20.13 8.46 11.96
C TYR A 279 18.67 8.75 11.64
N PHE A 280 17.88 7.74 11.27
CA PHE A 280 16.45 7.93 11.02
C PHE A 280 15.71 8.51 12.23
N SER A 281 15.98 7.98 13.43
CA SER A 281 15.37 8.47 14.67
C SER A 281 15.76 9.91 14.96
N ARG A 282 17.04 10.26 14.82
CA ARG A 282 17.53 11.63 15.06
C ARG A 282 17.01 12.60 14.01
N GLY A 283 16.99 12.21 12.74
CA GLY A 283 16.42 12.99 11.64
C GLY A 283 14.93 13.30 11.86
N THR A 284 14.16 12.33 12.35
CA THR A 284 12.73 12.52 12.68
C THR A 284 12.54 13.53 13.81
N MET A 285 13.37 13.45 14.87
CA MET A 285 13.35 14.44 15.95
C MET A 285 13.73 15.84 15.46
N LEU A 286 14.77 15.95 14.64
CA LEU A 286 15.21 17.21 14.05
C LEU A 286 14.12 17.81 13.13
N LEU A 287 13.41 16.97 12.39
CA LEU A 287 12.28 17.38 11.55
C LEU A 287 11.15 17.98 12.40
N ASN A 288 10.82 17.36 13.54
CA ASN A 288 9.84 17.91 14.49
C ASN A 288 10.29 19.24 15.09
N GLN A 289 11.61 19.43 15.26
CA GLN A 289 12.22 20.70 15.67
C GLN A 289 12.39 21.70 14.51
N MET A 290 11.88 21.38 13.32
CA MET A 290 11.97 22.21 12.11
C MET A 290 13.41 22.48 11.63
N LYS A 291 14.36 21.66 12.07
CA LYS A 291 15.75 21.64 11.61
C LYS A 291 15.85 20.81 10.34
N PHE A 292 15.29 21.37 9.26
CA PHE A 292 15.04 20.61 8.04
C PHE A 292 16.31 20.14 7.35
N ASP A 293 17.37 20.95 7.34
CA ASP A 293 18.63 20.60 6.68
C ASP A 293 19.37 19.49 7.43
N GLU A 294 19.40 19.56 8.75
CA GLU A 294 19.98 18.52 9.60
C GLU A 294 19.17 17.22 9.53
N ALA A 295 17.84 17.31 9.49
CA ALA A 295 16.98 16.16 9.29
C ALA A 295 17.22 15.49 7.93
N ILE A 296 17.30 16.27 6.84
CA ILE A 296 17.61 15.76 5.50
C ILE A 296 18.97 15.06 5.50
N SER A 297 19.99 15.63 6.14
CA SER A 297 21.32 15.02 6.23
C SER A 297 21.31 13.68 6.97
N ASP A 298 20.54 13.57 8.05
CA ASP A 298 20.40 12.30 8.78
C ASP A 298 19.65 11.25 7.95
N PHE A 299 18.58 11.63 7.24
CA PHE A 299 17.91 10.71 6.33
C PHE A 299 18.79 10.29 5.15
N ASP A 300 19.59 11.21 4.59
CA ASP A 300 20.58 10.90 3.57
C ASP A 300 21.54 9.80 4.06
N LYS A 301 22.02 9.91 5.31
CA LYS A 301 22.93 8.92 5.88
C LYS A 301 22.27 7.57 6.16
N ALA A 302 21.01 7.56 6.61
CA ALA A 302 20.23 6.33 6.77
C ALA A 302 20.05 5.60 5.42
N ILE A 303 19.76 6.35 4.35
CA ILE A 303 19.56 5.82 2.99
C ILE A 303 20.88 5.40 2.34
N GLU A 304 22.01 6.05 2.67
CA GLU A 304 23.33 5.60 2.23
C GLU A 304 23.67 4.20 2.80
N ILE A 305 23.27 3.93 4.05
CA ILE A 305 23.45 2.63 4.70
C ILE A 305 22.48 1.59 4.13
N GLU A 306 21.21 1.97 3.93
CA GLU A 306 20.17 1.10 3.38
C GLU A 306 19.30 1.85 2.35
N PRO A 307 19.64 1.75 1.05
CA PRO A 307 18.92 2.41 -0.04
C PRO A 307 17.42 2.11 -0.13
N TYR A 308 16.96 0.97 0.36
CA TYR A 308 15.54 0.59 0.36
C TYR A 308 14.85 0.83 1.71
N TYR A 309 15.32 1.82 2.47
CA TYR A 309 14.67 2.23 3.71
C TYR A 309 13.50 3.19 3.43
N ASP A 310 12.33 2.61 3.14
CA ASP A 310 11.07 3.28 2.80
C ASP A 310 10.71 4.44 3.75
N PHE A 311 10.80 4.23 5.07
CA PHE A 311 10.51 5.26 6.07
C PHE A 311 11.44 6.48 5.94
N ALA A 312 12.74 6.25 5.73
CA ALA A 312 13.70 7.34 5.57
C ALA A 312 13.48 8.10 4.25
N LEU A 313 13.14 7.40 3.17
CA LEU A 313 12.79 8.01 1.88
C LEU A 313 11.56 8.93 2.03
N ALA A 314 10.46 8.44 2.59
CA ALA A 314 9.25 9.23 2.80
C ALA A 314 9.51 10.45 3.69
N ASN A 315 10.20 10.26 4.82
CA ASN A 315 10.52 11.36 5.74
C ASN A 315 11.47 12.39 5.12
N ARG A 316 12.44 11.97 4.30
CA ARG A 316 13.31 12.90 3.56
C ARG A 316 12.52 13.74 2.57
N ALA A 317 11.56 13.14 1.86
CA ALA A 317 10.66 13.87 0.97
C ALA A 317 9.86 14.94 1.74
N PHE A 318 9.27 14.58 2.88
CA PHE A 318 8.53 15.55 3.70
C PHE A 318 9.42 16.60 4.34
N ALA A 319 10.65 16.26 4.73
CA ALA A 319 11.61 17.24 5.23
C ALA A 319 11.95 18.29 4.16
N ARG A 320 12.15 17.86 2.90
CA ARG A 320 12.31 18.77 1.75
C ARG A 320 11.07 19.63 1.52
N ILE A 321 9.87 19.06 1.52
CA ILE A 321 8.61 19.83 1.36
C ILE A 321 8.48 20.88 2.46
N ARG A 322 8.60 20.47 3.73
CA ARG A 322 8.46 21.36 4.90
C ARG A 322 9.53 22.45 4.93
N LYS A 323 10.74 22.17 4.45
CA LYS A 323 11.77 23.21 4.28
C LYS A 323 11.28 24.38 3.43
N TYR A 324 10.50 24.15 2.37
CA TYR A 324 9.97 25.22 1.54
C TYR A 324 8.66 25.81 2.06
N GLU A 325 7.79 24.98 2.64
CA GLU A 325 6.51 25.44 3.21
C GLU A 325 6.70 26.27 4.49
N LEU A 326 7.70 25.92 5.30
CA LEU A 326 7.94 26.43 6.65
C LEU A 326 9.30 27.15 6.83
N GLY A 327 10.27 26.90 5.95
CA GLY A 327 11.62 27.47 6.08
C GLY A 327 11.67 28.97 5.82
N GLY A 328 12.33 29.69 6.72
CA GLY A 328 12.46 31.14 6.67
C GLY A 328 11.16 31.91 6.96
N ASN A 329 10.12 31.24 7.46
CA ASN A 329 8.85 31.88 7.75
C ASN A 329 8.90 32.74 9.03
N ARG A 330 8.07 33.80 9.05
CA ARG A 330 7.89 34.66 10.22
C ARG A 330 7.25 33.85 11.34
N LYS A 331 7.95 33.74 12.47
CA LYS A 331 7.34 33.31 13.73
C LYS A 331 6.32 34.37 14.14
N LEU A 332 5.05 33.99 14.17
CA LEU A 332 3.96 34.88 14.59
C LEU A 332 3.91 34.96 16.12
N ILE A 333 4.12 33.81 16.76
CA ILE A 333 4.22 33.65 18.21
C ILE A 333 5.39 32.70 18.46
N ASP A 334 6.26 33.03 19.40
CA ASP A 334 7.36 32.16 19.83
C ASP A 334 7.60 32.41 21.31
N ASN A 335 7.03 31.56 22.16
CA ASN A 335 7.22 31.60 23.61
C ASN A 335 7.52 30.20 24.14
N SER A 336 7.65 30.05 25.46
CA SER A 336 8.02 28.79 26.10
C SER A 336 6.98 27.66 25.96
N GLU A 337 5.75 27.98 25.56
CA GLU A 337 4.64 27.02 25.47
C GLU A 337 4.25 26.73 24.02
N ILE A 338 4.29 27.73 23.14
CA ILE A 338 3.80 27.64 21.76
C ILE A 338 4.71 28.41 20.80
N THR A 339 4.97 27.77 19.67
CA THR A 339 5.47 28.41 18.45
C THR A 339 4.38 28.37 17.38
N VAL A 340 3.95 29.53 16.87
CA VAL A 340 3.05 29.66 15.73
C VAL A 340 3.83 30.21 14.54
N LEU A 341 3.79 29.50 13.42
CA LEU A 341 4.42 29.91 12.17
C LEU A 341 3.37 30.28 11.12
N ALA A 342 3.63 31.35 10.37
CA ALA A 342 2.90 31.63 9.15
C ALA A 342 3.42 30.71 8.03
N GLY A 343 2.65 29.71 7.61
CA GLY A 343 3.00 28.88 6.45
C GLY A 343 2.84 29.64 5.13
N LYS A 344 3.63 29.28 4.11
CA LYS A 344 3.40 29.74 2.74
C LYS A 344 2.36 28.86 2.08
N LYS A 345 1.19 29.43 1.76
CA LYS A 345 0.23 28.77 0.88
C LYS A 345 0.88 28.65 -0.50
N ASP A 346 0.91 27.44 -1.05
CA ASP A 346 1.49 27.13 -2.37
C ASP A 346 2.98 27.51 -2.48
N ALA A 347 3.79 27.16 -1.48
CA ALA A 347 5.23 27.38 -1.49
C ALA A 347 5.88 26.84 -2.78
N GLU A 348 6.60 27.72 -3.49
CA GLU A 348 7.29 27.34 -4.71
C GLU A 348 8.52 26.50 -4.36
N ILE A 349 8.46 25.21 -4.73
CA ILE A 349 9.57 24.26 -4.58
C ILE A 349 10.34 24.23 -5.91
N PRO A 350 11.67 24.46 -5.90
CA PRO A 350 12.51 24.33 -7.10
C PRO A 350 12.37 22.97 -7.79
N GLU A 351 12.39 22.94 -9.12
CA GLU A 351 12.17 21.71 -9.90
C GLU A 351 13.18 20.59 -9.59
N ASN A 352 14.43 20.94 -9.30
CA ASN A 352 15.44 19.95 -8.88
C ASN A 352 15.07 19.29 -7.54
N GLU A 353 14.47 20.04 -6.60
CA GLU A 353 13.99 19.49 -5.32
C GLU A 353 12.69 18.72 -5.48
N LYS A 354 11.76 19.18 -6.34
CA LYS A 354 10.59 18.39 -6.71
C LYS A 354 11.00 17.03 -7.28
N SER A 355 11.99 17.00 -8.17
CA SER A 355 12.49 15.73 -8.72
C SER A 355 12.97 14.76 -7.63
N LYS A 356 13.66 15.26 -6.60
CA LYS A 356 14.10 14.45 -5.45
C LYS A 356 12.92 13.96 -4.61
N ILE A 357 12.00 14.86 -4.26
CA ILE A 357 10.76 14.54 -3.53
C ILE A 357 9.99 13.44 -4.27
N CYS A 358 9.82 13.57 -5.57
CA CYS A 358 9.09 12.61 -6.39
C CYS A 358 9.81 11.27 -6.49
N SER A 359 11.14 11.26 -6.56
CA SER A 359 11.92 10.03 -6.55
C SER A 359 11.73 9.28 -5.22
N ASP A 360 11.85 10.00 -4.10
CA ASP A 360 11.73 9.43 -2.76
C ASP A 360 10.32 8.89 -2.49
N LEU A 361 9.28 9.68 -2.79
CA LEU A 361 7.88 9.25 -2.60
C LEU A 361 7.52 8.04 -3.46
N LYS A 362 7.94 8.03 -4.74
CA LYS A 362 7.68 6.88 -5.62
C LYS A 362 8.37 5.63 -5.12
N MET A 363 9.61 5.74 -4.66
CA MET A 363 10.35 4.59 -4.13
C MET A 363 9.72 4.10 -2.82
N ALA A 364 9.36 4.98 -1.88
CA ALA A 364 8.71 4.59 -0.63
C ALA A 364 7.36 3.87 -0.88
N ILE A 365 6.52 4.40 -1.77
CA ILE A 365 5.25 3.79 -2.16
C ILE A 365 5.49 2.42 -2.81
N PHE A 366 6.46 2.33 -3.72
CA PHE A 366 6.84 1.09 -4.40
C PHE A 366 7.32 0.00 -3.41
N LEU A 367 8.04 0.39 -2.37
CA LEU A 367 8.52 -0.50 -1.31
C LEU A 367 7.40 -0.94 -0.34
N GLY A 368 6.25 -0.27 -0.36
CA GLY A 368 5.07 -0.66 0.41
C GLY A 368 4.57 0.36 1.44
N ASP A 369 5.15 1.57 1.53
CA ASP A 369 4.63 2.62 2.40
C ASP A 369 3.34 3.21 1.82
N ARG A 370 2.21 2.67 2.29
CA ARG A 370 0.86 3.02 1.85
C ARG A 370 0.24 4.20 2.62
N ASN A 371 1.02 5.01 3.33
CA ASN A 371 0.48 6.18 4.00
C ASN A 371 -0.18 7.14 2.99
N ASP A 372 -1.43 7.53 3.23
CA ASP A 372 -2.20 8.43 2.35
C ASP A 372 -1.46 9.74 2.09
N MET A 373 -0.70 10.24 3.07
CA MET A 373 0.10 11.44 2.92
C MET A 373 1.11 11.34 1.77
N ASN A 374 1.70 10.16 1.54
CA ASN A 374 2.69 9.96 0.47
C ASN A 374 2.04 10.15 -0.89
N TYR A 375 0.87 9.55 -1.09
CA TYR A 375 0.12 9.65 -2.34
C TYR A 375 -0.41 11.06 -2.58
N ASP A 376 -0.91 11.73 -1.54
CA ASP A 376 -1.41 13.10 -1.64
C ASP A 376 -0.26 14.07 -2.00
N ALA A 377 0.92 13.88 -1.40
CA ALA A 377 2.12 14.62 -1.74
C ALA A 377 2.58 14.33 -3.18
N LEU A 378 2.54 13.06 -3.61
CA LEU A 378 2.87 12.68 -4.98
C LEU A 378 1.92 13.35 -6.00
N GLU A 379 0.62 13.36 -5.72
CA GLU A 379 -0.37 14.04 -6.55
C GLU A 379 -0.12 15.55 -6.60
N LYS A 380 0.14 16.18 -5.45
CA LYS A 380 0.35 17.63 -5.36
C LYS A 380 1.64 18.10 -6.03
N TYR A 381 2.74 17.36 -5.86
CA TYR A 381 4.08 17.82 -6.21
C TYR A 381 4.68 17.17 -7.46
N CYS A 382 4.15 16.01 -7.90
CA CYS A 382 4.78 15.20 -8.94
C CYS A 382 3.96 15.02 -10.22
N LYS A 383 2.65 15.31 -10.19
CA LYS A 383 1.86 15.39 -11.42
C LYS A 383 2.19 16.69 -12.13
N LYS A 384 2.69 16.60 -13.38
CA LYS A 384 2.81 17.76 -14.26
C LYS A 384 1.39 18.31 -14.50
N LYS A 385 1.17 19.58 -14.18
CA LYS A 385 -0.06 20.30 -14.53
C LYS A 385 -0.12 20.59 -16.02
#